data_AF-A0A7W0GGL7-F1
#
_entry.id   AF-A0A7W0GGL7-F1
#
_cell.length_a   1.000
_cell.length_b   1.000
_cell.length_c   1.000
_cell.angle_alpha   90.00
_cell.angle_beta   90.00
_cell.angle_gamma   90.00
#
_symmetry.space_group_name_H-M   'P 1'
#
loop_
_entity.id
_entity.type
_entity.pdbx_description
1 polymer ?
#
loop_
_entity_poly.entity_id
_entity_poly.type
_entity_poly.pdbx_seq_one_letter_code
_entity_poly.pdbx_strand_id
1 'polypeptide(L)'
;PGSDVSEDELRHFAEQEISERPAWPRQVHVVPQVPVTAVGKIFKPSLRQDAVEQVVRALLDEGGLSGSVTASGGGGGPRGLRVEITLHDASPADRTHLQGLLDGYLMASTVTL
;
A
#
# COMPACT_ATOMS: atom_id res chain seq x y z
N PRO A 1 -4.95 28.07 -1.91
CA PRO A 1 -5.56 27.27 -0.82
C PRO A 1 -7.02 26.94 -1.17
N GLY A 2 -7.43 25.67 -1.15
CA GLY A 2 -8.78 25.25 -1.51
C GLY A 2 -8.96 24.69 -2.93
N SER A 3 -7.87 24.27 -3.59
CA SER A 3 -7.95 23.47 -4.81
C SER A 3 -8.11 22.01 -4.39
N ASP A 4 -9.23 21.39 -4.77
CA ASP A 4 -9.37 19.93 -4.78
C ASP A 4 -8.78 19.45 -6.11
N VAL A 5 -7.77 18.58 -6.05
CA VAL A 5 -7.12 18.04 -7.24
C VAL A 5 -6.99 16.54 -7.06
N SER A 6 -7.41 15.81 -8.08
CA SER A 6 -7.36 14.36 -8.07
C SER A 6 -5.94 13.83 -8.33
N GLU A 7 -5.70 12.59 -7.92
CA GLU A 7 -4.46 11.87 -8.20
C GLU A 7 -4.20 11.74 -9.71
N ASP A 8 -5.27 11.58 -10.49
CA ASP A 8 -5.19 11.48 -11.95
C ASP A 8 -4.82 12.82 -12.60
N GLU A 9 -5.35 13.94 -12.12
CA GLU A 9 -4.96 15.28 -12.59
C GLU A 9 -3.49 15.58 -12.28
N LEU A 10 -3.02 15.20 -11.08
CA LEU A 10 -1.60 15.32 -10.71
C LEU A 10 -0.69 14.45 -11.59
N ARG A 11 -1.11 13.23 -11.90
CA ARG A 11 -0.37 12.35 -12.83
C ARG A 11 -0.32 12.98 -14.23
N HIS A 12 -1.46 13.44 -14.76
CA HIS A 12 -1.52 14.04 -16.08
C HIS A 12 -0.65 15.31 -16.18
N PHE A 13 -0.68 16.15 -15.15
CA PHE A 13 0.19 17.32 -15.05
C PHE A 13 1.67 16.91 -15.08
N ALA A 14 2.08 15.89 -14.33
CA ALA A 14 3.46 15.40 -14.33
C ALA A 14 3.89 14.87 -15.72
N GLU A 15 3.01 14.19 -16.45
CA GLU A 15 3.31 13.70 -17.81
C GLU A 15 3.52 14.83 -18.82
N GLN A 16 2.83 15.97 -18.66
CA GLN A 16 3.00 17.15 -19.50
C GLN A 16 4.30 17.91 -19.19
N GLU A 17 4.67 18.00 -17.91
CA GLU A 17 5.80 18.81 -17.45
C GLU A 17 7.15 18.07 -17.45
N ILE A 18 7.14 16.74 -17.27
CA ILE A 18 8.34 15.92 -17.21
C ILE A 18 8.66 15.40 -18.62
N SER A 19 9.74 15.87 -19.23
CA SER A 19 10.07 15.49 -20.62
C SER A 19 10.48 14.01 -20.77
N GLU A 20 11.00 13.38 -19.72
CA GLU A 20 11.43 11.98 -19.78
C GLU A 20 10.34 11.01 -19.28
N ARG A 21 9.90 10.11 -20.17
CA ARG A 21 8.88 9.09 -19.83
C ARG A 21 9.20 8.23 -18.61
N PRO A 22 10.46 7.83 -18.32
CA PRO A 22 10.76 7.01 -17.15
C PRO A 22 10.51 7.72 -15.80
N ALA A 23 10.49 9.06 -15.77
CA ALA A 23 10.22 9.82 -14.56
C ALA A 23 8.73 10.10 -14.34
N TRP A 24 7.85 9.66 -15.25
CA TRP A 24 6.41 9.81 -15.09
C TRP A 24 5.91 8.92 -13.94
N PRO A 25 5.20 9.49 -12.95
CA PRO A 25 4.65 8.71 -11.86
C PRO A 25 3.60 7.73 -12.39
N ARG A 26 3.72 6.45 -12.04
CA ARG A 26 2.71 5.44 -12.38
C ARG A 26 1.42 5.62 -11.58
N GLN A 27 1.58 5.99 -10.31
CA GLN A 27 0.51 6.24 -9.37
C GLN A 27 0.91 7.45 -8.52
N VAL A 28 -0.08 8.24 -8.12
CA VAL A 28 0.06 9.34 -7.18
C VAL A 28 -0.88 9.02 -6.04
N HIS A 29 -0.43 9.19 -4.80
CA HIS A 29 -1.26 8.98 -3.63
C HIS A 29 -1.23 10.22 -2.75
N VAL A 30 -2.41 10.74 -2.40
CA VAL A 30 -2.52 11.86 -1.45
C VAL A 30 -2.45 11.30 -0.03
N VAL A 31 -1.46 11.76 0.74
CA VAL A 31 -1.34 11.45 2.17
C VAL A 31 -1.64 12.69 3.00
N PRO A 32 -2.29 12.54 4.18
CA PRO A 32 -2.61 13.67 5.04
C PRO A 32 -1.34 14.39 5.54
N GLN A 33 -0.26 13.64 5.74
CA GLN A 33 1.03 14.17 6.12
C GLN A 33 2.15 13.21 5.69
N VAL A 34 3.26 13.76 5.18
CA VAL A 34 4.47 12.96 4.93
C VAL A 34 5.13 12.62 6.27
N PRO A 35 5.30 11.33 6.61
CA PRO A 35 5.87 10.92 7.88
C PRO A 35 7.35 11.28 7.93
N VAL A 36 7.80 11.78 9.09
CA VAL A 36 9.19 12.19 9.33
C VAL A 36 9.74 11.54 10.59
N THR A 37 11.05 11.37 10.63
CA THR A 37 11.81 10.97 11.82
C THR A 37 11.88 12.11 12.84
N ALA A 38 12.34 11.81 14.06
CA ALA A 38 12.56 12.82 15.10
C ALA A 38 13.51 13.97 14.67
N VAL A 39 14.37 13.73 13.67
CA VAL A 39 15.28 14.73 13.10
C VAL A 39 14.76 15.36 11.79
N GLY A 40 13.47 15.17 11.48
CA GLY A 40 12.81 15.82 10.35
C GLY A 40 13.06 15.19 8.97
N LYS A 41 13.78 14.07 8.87
CA LYS A 41 13.96 13.36 7.58
C LYS A 41 12.76 12.50 7.24
N ILE A 42 12.41 12.40 5.95
CA ILE A 42 11.34 11.53 5.45
C ILE A 42 11.52 10.11 5.98
N PHE A 43 10.50 9.61 6.68
CA PHE A 43 10.48 8.27 7.23
C PHE A 43 9.81 7.30 6.25
N LYS A 44 10.58 6.92 5.22
CA LYS A 44 10.14 6.00 4.16
C LYS A 44 9.50 4.68 4.64
N PRO A 45 9.86 4.07 5.79
CA PRO A 45 9.21 2.86 6.26
C PRO A 45 7.69 2.98 6.41
N SER A 46 7.19 4.09 6.96
CA SER A 46 5.74 4.32 7.12
C SER A 46 5.04 4.41 5.76
N LEU A 47 5.60 5.15 4.81
CA LEU A 47 5.05 5.23 3.45
C LEU A 47 4.98 3.86 2.75
N ARG A 48 5.94 2.97 3.02
CA ARG A 48 5.91 1.60 2.49
C ARG A 48 4.84 0.73 3.15
N GLN A 49 4.61 0.92 4.45
CA GLN A 49 3.51 0.26 5.16
C GLN A 49 2.18 0.69 4.56
N ASP A 50 1.96 2.01 4.44
CA ASP A 50 0.74 2.59 3.87
C ASP A 50 0.46 2.06 2.46
N ALA A 51 1.47 2.06 1.58
CA ALA A 51 1.34 1.55 0.21
C ALA A 51 0.95 0.07 0.17
N VAL A 52 1.49 -0.75 1.09
CA VAL A 52 1.14 -2.17 1.15
C VAL A 52 -0.25 -2.39 1.72
N GLU A 53 -0.66 -1.63 2.73
CA GLU A 53 -2.05 -1.68 3.20
C GLU A 53 -3.04 -1.32 2.09
N GLN A 54 -2.74 -0.31 1.27
CA GLN A 54 -3.56 0.06 0.11
C GLN A 54 -3.68 -1.08 -0.91
N VAL A 55 -2.55 -1.71 -1.27
CA VAL A 55 -2.55 -2.85 -2.20
C VAL A 55 -3.37 -4.03 -1.65
N VAL A 56 -3.20 -4.37 -0.37
CA VAL A 56 -3.93 -5.49 0.23
C VAL A 56 -5.42 -5.17 0.36
N ARG A 57 -5.79 -3.92 0.71
CA ARG A 57 -7.22 -3.50 0.72
C ARG A 57 -7.84 -3.63 -0.68
N ALA A 58 -7.13 -3.22 -1.73
CA ALA A 58 -7.62 -3.39 -3.09
C ALA A 58 -7.84 -4.88 -3.46
N LEU A 59 -6.93 -5.77 -3.03
CA LEU A 59 -7.10 -7.23 -3.23
C LEU A 59 -8.32 -7.78 -2.47
N LEU A 60 -8.60 -7.29 -1.26
CA LEU A 60 -9.80 -7.66 -0.51
C LEU A 60 -11.06 -7.21 -1.27
N ASP A 61 -11.09 -5.96 -1.73
CA ASP A 61 -12.22 -5.39 -2.46
C ASP A 61 -12.49 -6.15 -3.78
N GLU A 62 -11.44 -6.48 -4.54
CA GLU A 62 -11.53 -7.29 -5.77
C GLU A 62 -12.08 -8.70 -5.50
N GLY A 63 -11.75 -9.27 -4.34
CA GLY A 63 -12.24 -10.57 -3.89
C GLY A 63 -13.62 -10.53 -3.23
N GLY A 64 -14.23 -9.35 -3.05
CA GLY A 64 -15.46 -9.19 -2.28
C GLY A 64 -15.30 -9.57 -0.80
N LEU A 65 -14.09 -9.48 -0.26
CA LEU A 65 -13.74 -9.80 1.12
C LEU A 65 -13.69 -8.53 1.96
N SER A 66 -13.91 -8.67 3.27
CA SER A 66 -13.77 -7.59 4.23
C SER A 66 -12.84 -8.02 5.35
N GLY A 67 -12.04 -7.09 5.87
CA GLY A 67 -11.08 -7.42 6.92
C GLY A 67 -10.23 -6.23 7.37
N SER A 68 -9.60 -6.36 8.53
CA SER A 68 -8.58 -5.42 9.00
C SER A 68 -7.22 -5.79 8.40
N VAL A 69 -6.49 -4.79 7.91
CA VAL A 69 -5.15 -4.93 7.36
C VAL A 69 -4.19 -4.04 8.13
N THR A 70 -3.11 -4.61 8.64
CA THR A 70 -2.05 -3.88 9.35
C THR A 70 -0.69 -4.25 8.75
N ALA A 71 0.05 -3.25 8.26
CA ALA A 71 1.43 -3.44 7.82
C ALA A 71 2.41 -2.99 8.90
N SER A 72 3.50 -3.74 9.08
CA SER A 72 4.55 -3.43 10.05
C SER A 72 5.95 -3.73 9.50
N GLY A 73 6.96 -3.16 10.16
CA GLY A 73 8.36 -3.29 9.77
C GLY A 73 8.83 -2.20 8.80
N GLY A 74 9.78 -2.53 7.91
CA GLY A 74 10.33 -1.63 6.90
C GLY A 74 11.67 -0.98 7.29
N GLY A 75 12.26 -1.35 8.44
CA GLY A 75 13.50 -0.80 8.98
C GLY A 75 14.81 -1.50 8.56
N GLY A 76 14.75 -2.62 7.83
CA GLY A 76 15.92 -3.35 7.32
C GLY A 76 15.90 -4.86 7.64
N GLY A 77 16.15 -5.69 6.63
CA GLY A 77 16.16 -7.16 6.68
C GLY A 77 15.59 -7.80 5.39
N PRO A 78 15.91 -9.06 5.07
CA PRO A 78 15.53 -9.71 3.79
C PRO A 78 14.02 -9.92 3.62
N ARG A 79 13.24 -9.87 4.71
CA ARG A 79 11.76 -9.86 4.73
C ARG A 79 11.26 -8.66 5.53
N GLY A 80 11.80 -7.49 5.19
CA GLY A 80 11.69 -6.30 6.03
C GLY A 80 10.26 -5.84 6.34
N LEU A 81 9.26 -6.25 5.56
CA LEU A 81 7.86 -5.87 5.72
C LEU A 81 6.98 -7.10 6.02
N ARG A 82 6.07 -6.95 6.98
CA ARG A 82 5.04 -7.94 7.32
C ARG A 82 3.66 -7.32 7.24
N VAL A 83 2.69 -8.08 6.76
CA VAL A 83 1.27 -7.71 6.77
C VAL A 83 0.47 -8.76 7.52
N GLU A 84 -0.40 -8.28 8.40
CA GLU A 84 -1.36 -9.09 9.14
C GLU A 84 -2.75 -8.71 8.67
N ILE A 85 -3.52 -9.72 8.23
CA ILE A 85 -4.87 -9.57 7.72
C ILE A 85 -5.81 -10.42 8.57
N THR A 86 -6.86 -9.80 9.11
CA THR A 86 -7.96 -10.51 9.76
C THR A 86 -9.21 -10.32 8.91
N LEU A 87 -9.68 -11.39 8.29
CA LEU A 87 -10.89 -11.39 7.51
C LEU A 87 -12.13 -11.36 8.41
N HIS A 88 -13.25 -10.88 7.88
CA HIS A 88 -14.55 -10.84 8.52
C HIS A 88 -15.56 -11.56 7.63
N ASP A 89 -16.43 -12.37 8.22
CA ASP A 89 -17.47 -13.13 7.51
C ASP A 89 -16.95 -13.97 6.33
N ALA A 90 -15.70 -14.43 6.40
CA ALA A 90 -15.01 -15.16 5.33
C ALA A 90 -14.88 -16.65 5.65
N SER A 91 -14.81 -17.47 4.60
CA SER A 91 -14.60 -18.91 4.73
C SER A 91 -13.12 -19.27 4.86
N PRO A 92 -12.79 -20.48 5.35
CA PRO A 92 -11.43 -21.00 5.31
C PRO A 92 -10.86 -21.09 3.88
N ALA A 93 -11.72 -21.23 2.86
CA ALA A 93 -11.31 -21.26 1.46
C ALA A 93 -10.83 -19.87 1.01
N ASP A 94 -11.53 -18.80 1.40
CA ASP A 94 -11.15 -17.42 1.10
C ASP A 94 -9.81 -17.06 1.74
N ARG A 95 -9.62 -17.47 2.99
CA ARG A 95 -8.35 -17.31 3.71
C ARG A 95 -7.20 -17.99 2.95
N THR A 96 -7.39 -19.23 2.51
CA THR A 96 -6.36 -19.99 1.77
C THR A 96 -6.09 -19.35 0.40
N HIS A 97 -7.14 -18.90 -0.30
CA HIS A 97 -7.01 -18.22 -1.57
C HIS A 97 -6.21 -16.92 -1.44
N LEU A 98 -6.57 -16.06 -0.49
CA LEU A 98 -5.89 -14.79 -0.24
C LEU A 98 -4.43 -15.00 0.19
N GLN A 99 -4.17 -15.97 1.07
CA GLN A 99 -2.80 -16.29 1.47
C GLN A 99 -1.95 -16.69 0.24
N GLY A 100 -2.49 -17.53 -0.65
CA GLY A 100 -1.81 -17.93 -1.87
C GLY A 100 -1.51 -16.78 -2.84
N LEU A 101 -2.39 -15.77 -2.92
CA LEU A 101 -2.13 -14.54 -3.67
C LEU A 101 -0.97 -13.74 -3.05
N LEU A 102 -0.99 -13.59 -1.72
CA LEU A 102 0.00 -12.81 -0.98
C LEU A 102 1.41 -13.45 -0.99
N ASP A 103 1.50 -14.77 -1.12
CA ASP A 103 2.77 -15.49 -1.23
C ASP A 103 3.56 -15.11 -2.51
N GLY A 104 2.90 -14.52 -3.52
CA GLY A 104 3.53 -13.97 -4.72
C GLY A 104 4.29 -12.65 -4.48
N TYR A 105 4.09 -12.00 -3.34
CA TYR A 105 4.73 -10.73 -3.02
C TYR A 105 6.02 -10.93 -2.22
N LEU A 106 6.96 -9.99 -2.36
CA LEU A 106 8.21 -9.96 -1.59
C LEU A 106 8.00 -9.40 -0.17
N MET A 107 7.04 -9.95 0.58
CA MET A 107 6.73 -9.58 1.95
C MET A 107 6.27 -10.81 2.74
N ALA A 108 6.33 -10.74 4.08
CA ALA A 108 5.68 -11.74 4.91
C ALA A 108 4.20 -11.40 5.07
N SER A 109 3.31 -12.38 4.95
CA SER A 109 1.87 -12.21 5.11
C SER A 109 1.30 -13.29 6.03
N THR A 110 0.33 -12.92 6.85
CA THR A 110 -0.47 -13.86 7.64
C THR A 110 -1.93 -13.47 7.53
N VAL A 111 -2.77 -14.42 7.09
CA VAL A 111 -4.23 -14.24 7.03
C VAL A 111 -4.93 -15.08 8.11
N THR A 112 -5.72 -14.42 8.95
CA THR A 112 -6.59 -14.99 10.00
C THR A 112 -8.07 -14.68 9.73
N LEU A 113 -8.96 -15.39 10.43
CA LEU A 113 -10.42 -15.16 10.45
C LEU A 113 -10.84 -14.49 11.76
#